data_AF-A0A9N9WV29-F1
#
_entry.id   AF-A0A9N9WV29-F1
#
_cell.length_a   1.000
_cell.length_b   1.000
_cell.length_c   1.000
_cell.angle_alpha   90.00
_cell.angle_beta   90.00
_cell.angle_gamma   90.00
#
_symmetry.space_group_name_H-M   'P 1'
#
loop_
_entity.id
_entity.type
_entity.pdbx_description
1 polymer ?
#
loop_
_entity_poly.entity_id
_entity_poly.type
_entity_poly.pdbx_seq_one_letter_code
_entity_poly.pdbx_strand_id
1 'polypeptide(L)'
;MPNSNKKSKKHKRKNHCDKNNDSTGNLADLSSNEDDINIMNEDFEKLQVDKPYQVKYSEIYGRYLVASRDLKKGEKLIETDALVIGPCAESLPLCLGCYVDLINVPRKYYCPDCGWILCQKNCPGYHTPHGHSEWECQSFKEHNLASFLLKCDEKDIRFIFEAILSLRCLLMRQAEHDKWIKISEMESHNKIRRNIPTLWDRNQELIVDRIRYQWGYKEFSEDEIHTICGILEVNSFEVGTNGCRARALFPEAYLICHDCQPNTTHTDDTLTHKLHLRTTIPLKKGSTITLSYSYTLQGTLKRRDHLHESKFFWCTCNRCKDPTELGTHASTLLCPKCTNGFILSTDSLNQDADWKCKKCCYAVSGKSILILLDRLFDELEVLDPNSIKDYEEYLKRYANVLHQNHYLMLSAKHSLCQLIGRSDGFLINELNLSQLQRKEQYCRDLLAVVNVFEPGMSRLRGIICYEMHAAMMMIITREFENRTINSNQLRSRLKEIVKLLHESNDILKIEPIGSPEYSMSLAAQDALKKMGNI
;
A
#
# COMPACT_ATOMS: atom_id res chain seq x y z
N MET A 1 -10.55 -25.37 -38.28
CA MET A 1 -11.34 -26.59 -38.01
C MET A 1 -10.42 -27.80 -38.04
N PRO A 2 -10.64 -28.86 -37.24
CA PRO A 2 -11.73 -29.04 -36.29
C PRO A 2 -11.33 -29.42 -34.84
N ASN A 3 -12.03 -28.76 -33.91
CA ASN A 3 -12.72 -29.31 -32.74
C ASN A 3 -11.96 -30.09 -31.64
N SER A 4 -11.91 -29.48 -30.45
CA SER A 4 -12.23 -30.19 -29.21
C SER A 4 -12.96 -29.27 -28.22
N ASN A 5 -14.11 -29.77 -27.76
CA ASN A 5 -15.12 -29.12 -26.95
C ASN A 5 -14.64 -28.82 -25.51
N LYS A 6 -14.75 -27.57 -25.05
CA LYS A 6 -14.78 -27.24 -23.61
C LYS A 6 -16.22 -26.88 -23.19
N LYS A 7 -16.87 -27.83 -22.49
CA LYS A 7 -18.14 -27.60 -21.79
C LYS A 7 -17.88 -26.79 -20.51
N SER A 8 -18.42 -25.58 -20.44
CA SER A 8 -18.50 -24.79 -19.20
C SER A 8 -19.63 -25.31 -18.31
N LYS A 9 -19.32 -25.80 -17.11
CA LYS A 9 -20.32 -26.12 -16.08
C LYS A 9 -20.59 -24.86 -15.25
N LYS A 10 -21.80 -24.31 -15.39
CA LYS A 10 -22.38 -23.29 -14.51
C LYS A 10 -22.79 -23.93 -13.19
N HIS A 11 -22.19 -23.52 -12.07
CA HIS A 11 -22.72 -23.82 -10.73
C HIS A 11 -23.81 -22.80 -10.36
N LYS A 12 -25.06 -23.27 -10.29
CA LYS A 12 -26.20 -22.57 -9.71
C LYS A 12 -26.05 -22.53 -8.19
N ARG A 13 -25.94 -21.34 -7.59
CA ARG A 13 -26.20 -21.13 -6.16
C ARG A 13 -27.71 -21.33 -5.91
N LYS A 14 -28.08 -22.34 -5.14
CA LYS A 14 -29.43 -22.49 -4.58
C LYS A 14 -29.45 -21.78 -3.23
N ASN A 15 -30.30 -20.76 -3.12
CA ASN A 15 -30.72 -20.20 -1.84
C ASN A 15 -31.65 -21.23 -1.18
N HIS A 16 -31.31 -21.67 0.03
CA HIS A 16 -32.29 -22.21 0.96
C HIS A 16 -32.28 -21.33 2.20
N CYS A 17 -33.39 -20.61 2.34
CA CYS A 17 -33.86 -20.01 3.57
C CYS A 17 -34.35 -21.16 4.45
N ASP A 18 -33.91 -21.22 5.70
CA ASP A 18 -34.66 -21.87 6.76
C ASP A 18 -34.52 -21.09 8.06
N LYS A 19 -35.66 -21.01 8.75
CA LYS A 19 -36.01 -20.15 9.86
C LYS A 19 -35.71 -20.82 11.21
N ASN A 20 -35.47 -19.95 12.19
CA ASN A 20 -35.71 -20.08 13.63
C ASN A 20 -34.85 -21.08 14.44
N ASN A 21 -34.11 -20.54 15.43
CA ASN A 21 -34.59 -20.64 16.81
C ASN A 21 -33.90 -19.63 17.74
N ASP A 22 -34.74 -18.98 18.55
CA ASP A 22 -34.38 -18.16 19.71
C ASP A 22 -33.59 -18.96 20.75
N SER A 23 -32.54 -18.35 21.28
CA SER A 23 -32.17 -18.52 22.69
C SER A 23 -31.39 -17.29 23.16
N THR A 24 -32.12 -16.45 23.88
CA THR A 24 -31.62 -15.35 24.71
C THR A 24 -30.80 -15.93 25.86
N GLY A 25 -29.48 -15.69 25.86
CA GLY A 25 -28.56 -16.09 26.92
C GLY A 25 -27.71 -14.90 27.37
N ASN A 26 -28.11 -14.31 28.48
CA ASN A 26 -27.47 -13.29 29.32
C ASN A 26 -26.00 -12.95 29.03
N LEU A 27 -25.77 -11.69 28.60
CA LEU A 27 -24.55 -10.95 28.88
C LEU A 27 -24.53 -10.58 30.38
N ALA A 28 -23.50 -11.04 31.10
CA ALA A 28 -23.10 -10.45 32.37
C ALA A 28 -21.58 -10.55 32.52
N ASP A 29 -20.96 -9.37 32.58
CA ASP A 29 -19.83 -9.01 33.43
C ASP A 29 -18.48 -9.72 33.27
N LEU A 30 -17.62 -9.11 32.47
CA LEU A 30 -16.19 -8.95 32.77
C LEU A 30 -15.82 -7.48 32.53
N SER A 31 -16.26 -6.61 33.44
CA SER A 31 -15.73 -5.25 33.55
C SER A 31 -14.25 -5.34 33.94
N SER A 32 -13.36 -5.02 33.01
CA SER A 32 -12.00 -4.60 33.35
C SER A 32 -12.12 -3.32 34.17
N ASN A 33 -11.62 -3.34 35.40
CA ASN A 33 -11.72 -2.22 36.34
C ASN A 33 -11.16 -0.92 35.73
N GLU A 34 -11.92 0.17 35.84
CA GLU A 34 -11.50 1.51 35.41
C GLU A 34 -10.24 2.00 36.15
N ASP A 35 -9.95 1.43 37.32
CA ASP A 35 -8.77 1.74 38.12
C ASP A 35 -7.47 1.18 37.51
N ASP A 36 -7.53 0.03 36.82
CA ASP A 36 -6.35 -0.54 36.15
C ASP A 36 -5.97 0.27 34.89
N ILE A 37 -6.95 0.92 34.25
CA ILE A 37 -6.74 1.81 33.10
C ILE A 37 -6.06 3.12 33.53
N ASN A 38 -6.43 3.66 34.69
CA ASN A 38 -5.86 4.90 35.20
C ASN A 38 -4.43 4.73 35.74
N ILE A 39 -4.12 3.58 36.36
CA ILE A 39 -2.76 3.30 36.86
C ILE A 39 -1.80 3.04 35.69
N MET A 40 -2.25 2.42 34.58
CA MET A 40 -1.45 2.34 33.35
C MET A 40 -1.24 3.70 32.66
N ASN A 41 -2.15 4.65 32.80
CA ASN A 41 -2.00 5.97 32.18
C ASN A 41 -0.93 6.85 32.86
N GLU A 42 -0.82 6.82 34.19
CA GLU A 42 0.11 7.69 34.94
C GLU A 42 1.59 7.26 34.85
N ASP A 43 1.86 5.96 34.71
CA ASP A 43 3.22 5.43 34.57
C ASP A 43 3.74 5.50 33.11
N PHE A 44 2.85 5.52 32.11
CA PHE A 44 3.22 5.75 30.70
C PHE A 44 3.51 7.23 30.38
N GLU A 45 2.89 8.18 31.08
CA GLU A 45 3.19 9.61 30.91
C GLU A 45 4.61 9.99 31.38
N LYS A 46 5.16 9.28 32.37
CA LYS A 46 6.46 9.59 32.97
C LYS A 46 7.68 9.09 32.19
N LEU A 47 7.49 8.36 31.09
CA LEU A 47 8.57 7.86 30.20
C LEU A 47 8.68 8.62 28.86
N GLN A 48 7.88 9.67 28.63
CA GLN A 48 7.97 10.50 27.43
C GLN A 48 9.13 11.52 27.50
N VAL A 49 10.35 11.02 27.35
CA VAL A 49 11.48 11.87 26.94
C VAL A 49 11.28 12.26 25.46
N ASP A 50 11.01 13.54 25.20
CA ASP A 50 11.19 14.34 23.97
C ASP A 50 10.81 13.75 22.59
N LYS A 51 9.95 12.72 22.52
CA LYS A 51 9.44 12.22 21.22
C LYS A 51 8.57 13.30 20.53
N PRO A 52 8.58 13.40 19.18
CA PRO A 52 7.76 14.34 18.43
C PRO A 52 6.26 14.00 18.44
N TYR A 53 5.88 12.92 19.11
CA TYR A 53 4.52 12.43 19.25
C TYR A 53 4.28 11.86 20.65
N GLN A 54 3.01 11.72 21.00
CA GLN A 54 2.51 11.05 22.19
C GLN A 54 1.40 10.07 21.79
N VAL A 55 1.25 8.99 22.56
CA VAL A 55 0.18 8.02 22.37
C VAL A 55 -1.09 8.55 23.04
N LYS A 56 -2.22 8.43 22.37
CA LYS A 56 -3.57 8.70 22.90
C LYS A 56 -4.48 7.50 22.65
N TYR A 57 -5.64 7.52 23.28
CA TYR A 57 -6.69 6.53 23.08
C TYR A 57 -7.96 7.18 22.54
N SER A 58 -8.68 6.48 21.67
CA SER A 58 -10.04 6.79 21.25
C SER A 58 -10.83 5.51 21.00
N GLU A 59 -12.15 5.58 21.10
CA GLU A 59 -13.03 4.44 20.78
C GLU A 59 -12.94 4.01 19.30
N ILE A 60 -12.57 4.93 18.41
CA ILE A 60 -12.49 4.68 16.96
C ILE A 60 -11.20 3.97 16.59
N TYR A 61 -10.06 4.44 17.12
CA TYR A 61 -8.73 3.98 16.70
C TYR A 61 -8.06 3.05 17.71
N GLY A 62 -8.62 2.88 18.91
CA GLY A 62 -7.87 2.38 20.04
C GLY A 62 -6.71 3.31 20.35
N ARG A 63 -5.49 2.76 20.50
CA ARG A 63 -4.27 3.54 20.70
C ARG A 63 -3.82 4.16 19.37
N TYR A 64 -3.50 5.46 19.39
CA TYR A 64 -3.07 6.19 18.20
C TYR A 64 -2.07 7.32 18.52
N LEU A 65 -1.32 7.77 17.51
CA LEU A 65 -0.32 8.84 17.68
C LEU A 65 -0.87 10.24 17.41
N VAL A 66 -0.50 11.20 18.24
CA VAL A 66 -0.70 12.65 17.99
C VAL A 66 0.61 13.42 18.17
N ALA A 67 0.76 14.53 17.46
CA ALA A 67 1.93 15.39 17.57
C ALA A 67 2.05 15.99 18.98
N SER A 68 3.22 15.86 19.62
CA SER A 68 3.48 16.44 20.96
C SER A 68 3.82 17.93 20.90
N ARG A 69 4.23 18.41 19.72
CA ARG A 69 4.56 19.80 19.39
C ARG A 69 4.22 20.12 17.93
N ASP A 70 4.47 21.36 17.52
CA ASP A 70 4.45 21.71 16.10
C ASP A 70 5.58 20.97 15.36
N LEU A 71 5.25 20.37 14.22
CA LEU A 71 6.15 19.59 13.37
C LEU A 71 6.25 20.24 11.99
N LYS A 72 7.46 20.31 11.45
CA LYS A 72 7.72 20.87 10.11
C LYS A 72 7.36 19.85 9.03
N LYS A 73 7.16 20.32 7.80
CA LYS A 73 7.10 19.47 6.59
C LYS A 73 8.42 18.71 6.43
N GLY A 74 8.36 17.41 6.17
CA GLY A 74 9.53 16.55 5.94
C GLY A 74 10.30 16.15 7.20
N GLU A 75 9.78 16.46 8.38
CA GLU A 75 10.43 16.17 9.66
C GLU A 75 10.36 14.66 9.95
N LYS A 76 11.49 14.07 10.37
CA LYS A 76 11.56 12.65 10.73
C LYS A 76 10.88 12.42 12.08
N LEU A 77 9.85 11.57 12.09
CA LEU A 77 9.05 11.26 13.28
C LEU A 77 9.50 9.98 13.96
N ILE A 78 9.64 8.91 13.17
CA ILE A 78 10.01 7.58 13.65
C ILE A 78 11.18 7.11 12.81
N GLU A 79 12.21 6.60 13.50
CA GLU A 79 13.32 5.87 12.93
C GLU A 79 13.54 4.64 13.78
N THR A 80 13.26 3.46 13.24
CA THR A 80 13.27 2.24 14.06
C THR A 80 13.58 0.98 13.28
N ASP A 81 14.34 0.09 13.93
CA ASP A 81 14.67 -1.22 13.40
C ASP A 81 13.44 -2.15 13.44
N ALA A 82 13.37 -3.07 12.48
CA ALA A 82 12.31 -4.09 12.48
C ALA A 82 12.43 -5.01 13.71
N LEU A 83 11.30 -5.39 14.30
CA LEU A 83 11.26 -6.47 15.30
C LEU A 83 11.53 -7.80 14.62
N VAL A 84 10.88 -8.03 13.48
CA VAL A 84 10.99 -9.24 12.67
C VAL A 84 10.75 -8.89 11.22
N ILE A 85 11.43 -9.59 10.31
CA ILE A 85 11.23 -9.51 8.87
C ILE A 85 11.02 -10.93 8.36
N GLY A 86 10.21 -11.11 7.33
CA GLY A 86 10.06 -12.39 6.67
C GLY A 86 9.23 -12.32 5.40
N PRO A 87 8.95 -13.47 4.79
CA PRO A 87 8.19 -13.54 3.54
C PRO A 87 6.77 -12.96 3.67
N CYS A 88 6.30 -12.35 2.59
CA CYS A 88 4.88 -12.01 2.42
C CYS A 88 4.01 -13.26 2.26
N ALA A 89 2.69 -13.11 2.43
CA ALA A 89 1.74 -14.17 2.12
C ALA A 89 1.84 -14.57 0.64
N GLU A 90 1.79 -15.89 0.40
CA GLU A 90 1.89 -16.51 -0.93
C GLU A 90 3.10 -16.03 -1.77
N SER A 91 4.18 -15.63 -1.11
CA SER A 91 5.38 -15.15 -1.79
C SER A 91 6.00 -16.23 -2.66
N LEU A 92 6.69 -15.80 -3.71
CA LEU A 92 7.60 -16.68 -4.44
C LEU A 92 8.74 -17.14 -3.53
N PRO A 93 9.44 -18.23 -3.88
CA PRO A 93 10.60 -18.67 -3.11
C PRO A 93 11.64 -17.55 -3.07
N LEU A 94 12.03 -17.14 -1.85
CA LEU A 94 12.97 -16.05 -1.62
C LEU A 94 14.09 -16.47 -0.67
N CYS A 95 15.21 -15.76 -0.70
CA CYS A 95 16.30 -16.01 0.24
C CYS A 95 15.87 -15.58 1.65
N LEU A 96 15.88 -16.46 2.66
CA LEU A 96 15.53 -16.05 4.03
C LEU A 96 16.57 -15.15 4.71
N GLY A 97 17.73 -14.95 4.10
CA GLY A 97 18.72 -13.99 4.55
C GLY A 97 18.44 -12.57 4.04
N CYS A 98 18.38 -12.38 2.72
CA CYS A 98 18.30 -11.05 2.09
C CYS A 98 17.01 -10.80 1.31
N TYR A 99 16.06 -11.73 1.35
CA TYR A 99 14.72 -11.63 0.77
C TYR A 99 14.64 -11.45 -0.76
N VAL A 100 15.76 -11.66 -1.47
CA VAL A 100 15.77 -11.63 -2.93
C VAL A 100 15.05 -12.85 -3.50
N ASP A 101 14.30 -12.65 -4.58
CA ASP A 101 13.62 -13.73 -5.31
C ASP A 101 14.62 -14.78 -5.82
N LEU A 102 14.38 -16.04 -5.50
CA LEU A 102 15.27 -17.16 -5.88
C LEU A 102 14.98 -17.73 -7.27
N ILE A 103 13.93 -17.27 -7.94
CA ILE A 103 13.56 -17.74 -9.30
C ILE A 103 14.63 -17.35 -10.31
N ASN A 104 15.15 -16.13 -10.18
CA ASN A 104 16.13 -15.57 -11.10
C ASN A 104 17.58 -15.86 -10.65
N VAL A 105 17.76 -16.63 -9.58
CA VAL A 105 19.09 -16.99 -9.07
C VAL A 105 19.56 -18.28 -9.77
N PRO A 106 20.57 -18.22 -10.65
CA PRO A 106 20.96 -19.36 -11.48
C PRO A 106 21.56 -20.51 -10.69
N ARG A 107 22.21 -20.22 -9.55
CA ARG A 107 22.79 -21.23 -8.66
C ARG A 107 22.38 -20.97 -7.22
N LYS A 108 21.43 -21.77 -6.75
CA LYS A 108 20.96 -21.76 -5.36
C LYS A 108 22.03 -22.31 -4.43
N TYR A 109 22.14 -21.72 -3.24
CA TYR A 109 22.98 -22.22 -2.15
C TYR A 109 22.08 -22.88 -1.09
N TYR A 110 22.53 -24.00 -0.53
CA TYR A 110 21.82 -24.66 0.56
C TYR A 110 22.66 -24.51 1.82
N CYS A 111 22.04 -24.05 2.90
CA CYS A 111 22.67 -23.92 4.20
C CYS A 111 23.24 -25.29 4.61
N PRO A 112 24.54 -25.39 4.97
CA PRO A 112 25.16 -26.66 5.31
C PRO A 112 24.62 -27.27 6.61
N ASP A 113 24.01 -26.47 7.47
CA ASP A 113 23.53 -26.90 8.78
C ASP A 113 22.07 -27.40 8.74
N CYS A 114 21.15 -26.58 8.25
CA CYS A 114 19.71 -26.88 8.23
C CYS A 114 19.19 -27.31 6.85
N GLY A 115 19.99 -27.18 5.79
CA GLY A 115 19.61 -27.49 4.41
C GLY A 115 18.74 -26.44 3.73
N TRP A 116 18.37 -25.33 4.40
CA TRP A 116 17.48 -24.33 3.83
C TRP A 116 18.10 -23.59 2.64
N ILE A 117 17.25 -23.14 1.71
CA ILE A 117 17.68 -22.48 0.48
C ILE A 117 18.01 -20.99 0.69
N LEU A 118 19.15 -20.56 0.16
CA LEU A 118 19.68 -19.20 0.18
C LEU A 118 20.11 -18.76 -1.23
N CYS A 119 20.28 -17.45 -1.43
CA CYS A 119 20.74 -16.91 -2.72
C CYS A 119 22.20 -17.25 -3.02
N GLN A 120 23.07 -17.23 -2.00
CA GLN A 120 24.51 -17.51 -2.14
C GLN A 120 25.15 -17.82 -0.77
N LYS A 121 26.38 -18.34 -0.78
CA LYS A 121 27.16 -18.66 0.44
C LYS A 121 27.40 -17.43 1.33
N ASN A 122 27.75 -16.29 0.73
CA ASN A 122 28.06 -15.05 1.43
C ASN A 122 26.84 -14.09 1.39
N CYS A 123 25.64 -14.61 1.69
CA CYS A 123 24.46 -13.77 1.77
C CYS A 123 24.58 -12.82 2.98
N PRO A 124 24.34 -11.50 2.82
CA PRO A 124 24.51 -10.54 3.92
C PRO A 124 23.57 -10.77 5.10
N GLY A 125 22.44 -11.46 4.89
CA GLY A 125 21.50 -11.82 5.95
C GLY A 125 21.65 -13.26 6.47
N TYR A 126 22.74 -13.95 6.15
CA TYR A 126 23.00 -15.27 6.70
C TYR A 126 23.53 -15.14 8.14
N HIS A 127 22.91 -15.85 9.08
CA HIS A 127 23.19 -15.76 10.52
C HIS A 127 23.04 -14.36 11.12
N THR A 128 22.09 -13.57 10.61
CA THR A 128 21.77 -12.24 11.15
C THR A 128 20.40 -12.21 11.82
N PRO A 129 20.15 -11.27 12.76
CA PRO A 129 18.87 -11.16 13.46
C PRO A 129 17.66 -10.89 12.55
N HIS A 130 17.88 -10.21 11.41
CA HIS A 130 16.83 -9.85 10.45
C HIS A 130 16.81 -10.76 9.21
N GLY A 131 17.58 -11.84 9.19
CA GLY A 131 17.67 -12.79 8.10
C GLY A 131 17.50 -14.23 8.59
N HIS A 132 18.31 -15.15 8.04
CA HIS A 132 18.31 -16.55 8.48
C HIS A 132 19.22 -16.68 9.70
N SER A 133 18.68 -16.37 10.88
CA SER A 133 19.42 -16.30 12.15
C SER A 133 19.99 -17.65 12.59
N GLU A 134 20.94 -17.64 13.53
CA GLU A 134 21.51 -18.87 14.11
C GLU A 134 20.45 -19.75 14.81
N TRP A 135 19.58 -19.14 15.62
CA TRP A 135 18.50 -19.85 16.32
C TRP A 135 17.44 -20.37 15.34
N GLU A 136 17.15 -19.65 14.26
CA GLU A 136 16.24 -20.14 13.22
C GLU A 136 16.87 -21.34 12.49
N CYS A 137 18.14 -21.24 12.11
CA CYS A 137 18.88 -22.32 11.46
C CYS A 137 18.89 -23.58 12.33
N GLN A 138 19.19 -23.44 13.62
CA GLN A 138 19.16 -24.56 14.57
C GLN A 138 17.76 -25.20 14.64
N SER A 139 16.72 -24.38 14.80
CA SER A 139 15.33 -24.86 14.85
C SER A 139 14.91 -25.59 13.56
N PHE A 140 15.30 -25.05 12.40
CA PHE A 140 15.01 -25.66 11.10
C PHE A 140 15.72 -27.00 10.91
N LYS A 141 16.94 -27.12 11.44
CA LYS A 141 17.71 -28.38 11.45
C LYS A 141 17.02 -29.42 12.32
N GLU A 142 16.64 -29.06 13.55
CA GLU A 142 15.98 -29.94 14.52
C GLU A 142 14.68 -30.53 13.97
N HIS A 143 13.90 -29.71 13.25
CA HIS A 143 12.62 -30.12 12.66
C HIS A 143 12.72 -30.54 11.18
N ASN A 144 13.94 -30.59 10.62
CA ASN A 144 14.23 -31.00 9.24
C ASN A 144 13.39 -30.25 8.17
N LEU A 145 13.24 -28.94 8.34
CA LEU A 145 12.35 -28.08 7.54
C LEU A 145 12.68 -28.07 6.05
N ALA A 146 13.97 -28.13 5.70
CA ALA A 146 14.41 -28.16 4.30
C ALA A 146 13.86 -29.37 3.53
N SER A 147 13.58 -30.48 4.20
CA SER A 147 13.03 -31.67 3.55
C SER A 147 11.62 -31.46 2.98
N PHE A 148 10.84 -30.52 3.54
CA PHE A 148 9.52 -30.17 3.04
C PHE A 148 9.60 -29.41 1.71
N LEU A 149 10.60 -28.51 1.56
CA LEU A 149 10.84 -27.79 0.30
C LEU A 149 11.19 -28.71 -0.87
N LEU A 150 11.85 -29.84 -0.59
CA LEU A 150 12.28 -30.80 -1.62
C LEU A 150 11.15 -31.73 -2.09
N LYS A 151 10.07 -31.85 -1.30
CA LYS A 151 8.99 -32.83 -1.52
C LYS A 151 7.69 -32.20 -2.04
N CYS A 152 7.58 -30.88 -1.99
CA CYS A 152 6.35 -30.17 -2.31
C CYS A 152 6.31 -29.67 -3.76
N ASP A 153 5.11 -29.44 -4.29
CA ASP A 153 4.92 -28.78 -5.59
C ASP A 153 5.06 -27.24 -5.48
N GLU A 154 4.99 -26.54 -6.61
CA GLU A 154 5.18 -25.08 -6.63
C GLU A 154 4.16 -24.31 -5.79
N LYS A 155 2.90 -24.77 -5.75
CA LYS A 155 1.85 -24.09 -4.97
C LYS A 155 2.13 -24.26 -3.48
N ASP A 156 2.48 -25.47 -3.08
CA ASP A 156 2.82 -25.78 -1.70
C ASP A 156 4.06 -25.02 -1.20
N ILE A 157 5.04 -24.74 -2.08
CA ILE A 157 6.22 -23.93 -1.72
C ILE A 157 5.80 -22.53 -1.25
N ARG A 158 4.85 -21.87 -1.94
CA ARG A 158 4.41 -20.51 -1.55
C ARG A 158 3.85 -20.47 -0.13
N PHE A 159 3.05 -21.48 0.20
CA PHE A 159 2.49 -21.63 1.55
C PHE A 159 3.53 -22.04 2.59
N ILE A 160 4.61 -22.76 2.20
CA ILE A 160 5.76 -23.00 3.08
C ILE A 160 6.37 -21.66 3.48
N PHE A 161 6.67 -20.79 2.51
CA PHE A 161 7.31 -19.50 2.77
C PHE A 161 6.41 -18.58 3.61
N GLU A 162 5.10 -18.58 3.36
CA GLU A 162 4.14 -17.79 4.16
C GLU A 162 4.19 -18.13 5.66
N ALA A 163 4.29 -19.42 6.01
CA ALA A 163 4.34 -19.87 7.40
C ALA A 163 5.66 -19.52 8.12
N ILE A 164 6.74 -19.22 7.39
CA ILE A 164 8.05 -18.93 7.99
C ILE A 164 8.00 -17.70 8.88
N LEU A 165 7.32 -16.63 8.48
CA LEU A 165 7.28 -15.43 9.32
C LEU A 165 6.51 -15.67 10.61
N SER A 166 5.41 -16.42 10.57
CA SER A 166 4.67 -16.80 11.79
C SER A 166 5.55 -17.65 12.71
N LEU A 167 6.24 -18.66 12.17
CA LEU A 167 7.18 -19.48 12.93
C LEU A 167 8.31 -18.62 13.53
N ARG A 168 8.88 -17.70 12.75
CA ARG A 168 9.94 -16.80 13.19
C ARG A 168 9.51 -15.94 14.38
N CYS A 169 8.28 -15.41 14.36
CA CYS A 169 7.72 -14.69 15.51
C CYS A 169 7.60 -15.58 16.75
N LEU A 170 7.12 -16.82 16.59
CA LEU A 170 6.97 -17.78 17.69
C LEU A 170 8.30 -18.18 18.32
N LEU A 171 9.34 -18.39 17.49
CA LEU A 171 10.70 -18.72 17.96
C LEU A 171 11.34 -17.58 18.76
N MET A 172 10.96 -16.33 18.51
CA MET A 172 11.43 -15.18 19.30
C MET A 172 11.03 -15.26 20.78
N ARG A 173 9.98 -16.01 21.14
CA ARG A 173 9.60 -16.24 22.53
C ARG A 173 10.77 -16.75 23.39
N GLN A 174 11.65 -17.56 22.81
CA GLN A 174 12.84 -18.10 23.48
C GLN A 174 14.11 -17.34 23.13
N ALA A 175 14.27 -16.95 21.86
CA ALA A 175 15.51 -16.35 21.37
C ALA A 175 15.66 -14.85 21.67
N GLU A 176 14.54 -14.11 21.71
CA GLU A 176 14.50 -12.64 21.63
C GLU A 176 13.29 -12.10 22.44
N HIS A 177 13.28 -12.37 23.75
CA HIS A 177 12.12 -12.15 24.63
C HIS A 177 11.57 -10.70 24.60
N ASP A 178 12.44 -9.69 24.54
CA ASP A 178 12.02 -8.28 24.50
C ASP A 178 11.27 -7.92 23.20
N LYS A 179 11.66 -8.53 22.06
CA LYS A 179 10.93 -8.37 20.79
C LYS A 179 9.59 -9.10 20.85
N TRP A 180 9.57 -10.29 21.45
CA TRP A 180 8.35 -11.07 21.65
C TRP A 180 7.30 -10.32 22.47
N ILE A 181 7.67 -9.66 23.57
CA ILE A 181 6.76 -8.82 24.36
C ILE A 181 6.10 -7.77 23.47
N LYS A 182 6.90 -7.02 22.71
CA LYS A 182 6.39 -5.96 21.81
C LYS A 182 5.48 -6.50 20.70
N ILE A 183 5.78 -7.66 20.14
CA ILE A 183 4.91 -8.32 19.15
C ILE A 183 3.58 -8.72 19.80
N SER A 184 3.62 -9.24 21.02
CA SER A 184 2.43 -9.72 21.76
C SER A 184 1.47 -8.61 22.18
N GLU A 185 1.92 -7.35 22.22
CA GLU A 185 1.10 -6.16 22.49
C GLU A 185 0.29 -5.68 21.28
N MET A 186 0.56 -6.21 20.09
CA MET A 186 -0.09 -5.79 18.84
C MET A 186 -1.48 -6.42 18.72
N GLU A 187 -2.41 -5.68 18.10
CA GLU A 187 -3.77 -6.16 17.88
C GLU A 187 -3.79 -7.32 16.87
N SER A 188 -4.51 -8.39 17.20
CA SER A 188 -4.63 -9.59 16.37
C SER A 188 -6.02 -9.76 15.75
N HIS A 189 -7.01 -9.04 16.27
CA HIS A 189 -8.42 -9.15 15.91
C HIS A 189 -8.97 -10.59 15.92
N ASN A 190 -8.44 -11.48 16.78
CA ASN A 190 -8.86 -12.87 16.84
C ASN A 190 -10.38 -13.07 17.00
N LYS A 191 -11.04 -12.24 17.83
CA LYS A 191 -12.49 -12.29 18.01
C LYS A 191 -13.25 -12.05 16.70
N ILE A 192 -12.79 -11.12 15.86
CA ILE A 192 -13.39 -10.83 14.56
C ILE A 192 -13.03 -11.94 13.57
N ARG A 193 -11.73 -12.27 13.47
CA ARG A 193 -11.19 -13.24 12.50
C ARG A 193 -11.82 -14.63 12.67
N ARG A 194 -12.07 -15.08 13.90
CA ARG A 194 -12.72 -16.38 14.18
C ARG A 194 -14.14 -16.48 13.60
N ASN A 195 -14.81 -15.35 13.40
CA ASN A 195 -16.13 -15.28 12.77
C ASN A 195 -16.07 -15.16 11.23
N ILE A 196 -14.89 -15.26 10.63
CA ILE A 196 -14.66 -15.20 9.18
C ILE A 196 -14.05 -16.55 8.74
N PRO A 197 -14.87 -17.59 8.45
CA PRO A 197 -14.38 -18.93 8.17
C PRO A 197 -13.37 -18.99 7.02
N THR A 198 -13.58 -18.20 5.96
CA THR A 198 -12.67 -18.15 4.81
C THR A 198 -11.25 -17.69 5.17
N LEU A 199 -11.09 -16.93 6.25
CA LEU A 199 -9.79 -16.47 6.75
C LEU A 199 -9.27 -17.42 7.83
N TRP A 200 -10.10 -17.74 8.83
CA TRP A 200 -9.69 -18.56 9.97
C TRP A 200 -9.34 -19.99 9.55
N ASP A 201 -10.17 -20.65 8.74
CA ASP A 201 -9.93 -22.03 8.31
C ASP A 201 -8.74 -22.12 7.36
N ARG A 202 -8.54 -21.11 6.51
CA ARG A 202 -7.34 -20.99 5.67
C ARG A 202 -6.08 -20.93 6.53
N ASN A 203 -6.08 -20.10 7.57
CA ASN A 203 -4.93 -19.98 8.46
C ASN A 203 -4.71 -21.25 9.28
N GLN A 204 -5.78 -21.94 9.67
CA GLN A 204 -5.70 -23.25 10.31
C GLN A 204 -4.95 -24.23 9.40
N GLU A 205 -5.43 -24.43 8.18
CA GLU A 205 -4.86 -25.41 7.23
C GLU A 205 -3.44 -25.05 6.81
N LEU A 206 -3.22 -23.79 6.40
CA LEU A 206 -1.97 -23.41 5.74
C LEU A 206 -0.84 -23.07 6.71
N ILE A 207 -1.15 -22.60 7.92
CA ILE A 207 -0.16 -22.08 8.85
C ILE A 207 -0.14 -22.88 10.16
N VAL A 208 -1.28 -23.01 10.84
CA VAL A 208 -1.36 -23.66 12.15
C VAL A 208 -1.01 -25.14 12.05
N ASP A 209 -1.71 -25.87 11.17
CA ASP A 209 -1.49 -27.30 10.99
C ASP A 209 -0.09 -27.59 10.45
N ARG A 210 0.42 -26.70 9.61
CA ARG A 210 1.78 -26.78 9.07
C ARG A 210 2.82 -26.67 10.18
N ILE A 211 2.77 -25.59 10.97
CA ILE A 211 3.75 -25.36 12.05
C ILE A 211 3.62 -26.46 13.10
N ARG A 212 2.41 -26.72 13.60
CA ARG A 212 2.20 -27.59 14.76
C ARG A 212 2.31 -29.07 14.43
N TYR A 213 1.66 -29.51 13.35
CA TYR A 213 1.50 -30.95 13.04
C TYR A 213 2.47 -31.44 11.98
N GLN A 214 2.70 -30.68 10.91
CA GLN A 214 3.60 -31.12 9.82
C GLN A 214 5.07 -30.91 10.18
N TRP A 215 5.42 -29.72 10.68
CA TRP A 215 6.78 -29.38 11.08
C TRP A 215 7.10 -29.83 12.52
N GLY A 216 6.09 -30.11 13.33
CA GLY A 216 6.26 -30.77 14.63
C GLY A 216 6.47 -29.84 15.82
N TYR A 217 6.21 -28.53 15.68
CA TYR A 217 6.30 -27.55 16.77
C TYR A 217 5.13 -27.64 17.75
N LYS A 218 5.09 -28.71 18.55
CA LYS A 218 3.99 -29.03 19.47
C LYS A 218 3.93 -28.13 20.71
N GLU A 219 4.96 -27.33 20.95
CA GLU A 219 5.04 -26.38 22.06
C GLU A 219 4.20 -25.12 21.85
N PHE A 220 3.78 -24.80 20.61
CA PHE A 220 2.95 -23.64 20.31
C PHE A 220 1.50 -24.06 20.11
N SER A 221 0.58 -23.54 20.93
CA SER A 221 -0.85 -23.83 20.78
C SER A 221 -1.43 -23.27 19.48
N GLU A 222 -2.55 -23.82 19.03
CA GLU A 222 -3.23 -23.32 17.83
C GLU A 222 -3.67 -21.85 17.97
N ASP A 223 -4.12 -21.47 19.17
CA ASP A 223 -4.56 -20.10 19.47
C ASP A 223 -3.38 -19.10 19.42
N GLU A 224 -2.20 -19.50 19.92
CA GLU A 224 -0.98 -18.70 19.80
C GLU A 224 -0.57 -18.50 18.34
N ILE A 225 -0.60 -19.56 17.51
CA ILE A 225 -0.24 -19.46 16.09
C ILE A 225 -1.25 -18.56 15.35
N HIS A 226 -2.56 -18.73 15.61
CA HIS A 226 -3.60 -17.85 15.06
C HIS A 226 -3.42 -16.39 15.46
N THR A 227 -3.03 -16.14 16.71
CA THR A 227 -2.74 -14.79 17.23
C THR A 227 -1.63 -14.13 16.44
N ILE A 228 -0.52 -14.85 16.20
CA ILE A 228 0.58 -14.34 15.37
C ILE A 228 0.16 -14.08 13.93
N CYS A 229 -0.65 -14.95 13.33
CA CYS A 229 -1.23 -14.69 12.00
C CYS A 229 -1.99 -13.36 11.97
N GLY A 230 -2.82 -13.09 12.98
CA GLY A 230 -3.60 -11.85 13.08
C GLY A 230 -2.71 -10.62 13.26
N ILE A 231 -1.71 -10.70 14.13
CA ILE A 231 -0.73 -9.62 14.32
C ILE A 231 -0.05 -9.27 13.00
N LEU A 232 0.39 -10.27 12.24
CA LEU A 232 1.05 -10.07 10.95
C LEU A 232 0.10 -9.48 9.89
N GLU A 233 -1.15 -9.92 9.83
CA GLU A 233 -2.17 -9.39 8.90
C GLU A 233 -2.48 -7.90 9.17
N VAL A 234 -2.58 -7.53 10.45
CA VAL A 234 -3.07 -6.21 10.85
C VAL A 234 -1.93 -5.17 10.95
N ASN A 235 -0.72 -5.58 11.35
CA ASN A 235 0.32 -4.63 11.77
C ASN A 235 1.58 -4.62 10.89
N SER A 236 1.70 -5.52 9.91
CA SER A 236 2.91 -5.58 9.08
C SER A 236 2.98 -4.49 8.02
N PHE A 237 4.21 -4.08 7.73
CA PHE A 237 4.58 -3.18 6.65
C PHE A 237 5.33 -3.96 5.59
N GLU A 238 5.06 -3.71 4.31
CA GLU A 238 5.90 -4.22 3.23
C GLU A 238 7.26 -3.50 3.25
N VAL A 239 8.35 -4.25 3.10
CA VAL A 239 9.71 -3.73 3.11
C VAL A 239 10.55 -4.34 1.99
N GLY A 240 11.59 -3.63 1.58
CA GLY A 240 12.51 -4.00 0.52
C GLY A 240 12.24 -3.28 -0.80
N THR A 241 13.26 -3.29 -1.65
CA THR A 241 13.22 -2.70 -3.00
C THR A 241 13.47 -3.76 -4.07
N ASN A 242 13.07 -3.47 -5.32
CA ASN A 242 13.53 -4.20 -6.52
C ASN A 242 13.30 -5.73 -6.48
N GLY A 243 12.05 -6.16 -6.31
CA GLY A 243 11.66 -7.58 -6.36
C GLY A 243 11.77 -8.32 -5.01
N CYS A 244 12.27 -7.66 -3.95
CA CYS A 244 12.10 -8.16 -2.60
C CYS A 244 10.62 -8.06 -2.18
N ARG A 245 9.98 -9.18 -1.85
CA ARG A 245 8.63 -9.23 -1.27
C ARG A 245 8.69 -9.72 0.17
N ALA A 246 9.20 -8.86 1.04
CA ALA A 246 9.22 -9.09 2.48
C ALA A 246 8.23 -8.17 3.20
N ARG A 247 7.86 -8.58 4.41
CA ARG A 247 7.10 -7.76 5.35
C ARG A 247 7.78 -7.78 6.71
N ALA A 248 7.59 -6.70 7.45
CA ALA A 248 8.19 -6.50 8.75
C ALA A 248 7.18 -5.99 9.78
N LEU A 249 7.41 -6.35 11.04
CA LEU A 249 6.78 -5.66 12.18
C LEU A 249 7.77 -4.66 12.73
N PHE A 250 7.29 -3.45 13.03
CA PHE A 250 8.09 -2.39 13.63
C PHE A 250 7.52 -2.04 15.00
N PRO A 251 8.37 -1.67 15.98
CA PRO A 251 7.86 -1.14 17.22
C PRO A 251 7.18 0.21 16.94
N GLU A 252 6.10 0.50 17.66
CA GLU A 252 5.40 1.79 17.68
C GLU A 252 4.75 2.24 16.36
N ALA A 253 5.22 1.80 15.18
CA ALA A 253 4.64 2.15 13.88
C ALA A 253 3.21 1.62 13.71
N TYR A 254 2.87 0.52 14.39
CA TYR A 254 1.53 -0.03 14.44
C TYR A 254 0.50 0.91 15.11
N LEU A 255 0.96 1.92 15.85
CA LEU A 255 0.11 2.94 16.51
C LEU A 255 -0.30 4.07 15.55
N ILE A 256 0.24 4.13 14.34
CA ILE A 256 -0.12 5.20 13.39
C ILE A 256 -1.43 4.82 12.73
N CYS A 257 -2.50 5.56 13.04
CA CYS A 257 -3.83 5.29 12.52
C CYS A 257 -4.02 5.67 11.04
N HIS A 258 -5.11 5.18 10.46
CA HIS A 258 -5.47 5.43 9.07
C HIS A 258 -6.14 6.79 8.84
N ASP A 259 -5.76 7.48 7.75
CA ASP A 259 -6.62 8.45 7.06
C ASP A 259 -6.46 8.29 5.52
N CYS A 260 -7.53 8.54 4.76
CA CYS A 260 -7.48 8.56 3.29
C CYS A 260 -6.85 9.83 2.71
N GLN A 261 -6.55 10.82 3.57
CA GLN A 261 -5.71 11.98 3.33
C GLN A 261 -4.53 11.99 4.33
N PRO A 262 -3.56 11.07 4.16
CA PRO A 262 -2.48 10.90 5.15
C PRO A 262 -1.57 12.12 5.23
N ASN A 263 -1.00 12.33 6.41
CA ASN A 263 -0.05 13.42 6.68
C ASN A 263 1.38 12.94 6.95
N THR A 264 1.65 11.65 6.72
CA THR A 264 2.98 11.06 6.77
C THR A 264 3.26 10.18 5.54
N THR A 265 4.54 9.96 5.30
CA THR A 265 5.07 9.00 4.33
C THR A 265 6.17 8.18 5.00
N HIS A 266 6.45 7.00 4.48
CA HIS A 266 7.52 6.15 4.99
C HIS A 266 8.41 5.61 3.88
N THR A 267 9.67 5.37 4.24
CA THR A 267 10.65 4.63 3.44
C THR A 267 11.34 3.62 4.35
N ASP A 268 11.89 2.57 3.78
CA ASP A 268 12.78 1.65 4.48
C ASP A 268 14.20 1.71 3.92
N ASP A 269 15.19 1.51 4.78
CA ASP A 269 16.58 1.40 4.37
C ASP A 269 16.82 0.10 3.59
N THR A 270 17.50 0.17 2.44
CA THR A 270 17.63 -0.98 1.53
C THR A 270 18.48 -2.13 2.08
N LEU A 271 19.32 -1.88 3.08
CA LEU A 271 20.21 -2.88 3.68
C LEU A 271 19.68 -3.37 5.02
N THR A 272 19.24 -2.46 5.86
CA THR A 272 18.84 -2.73 7.26
C THR A 272 17.33 -2.88 7.42
N HIS A 273 16.54 -2.49 6.42
CA HIS A 273 15.07 -2.41 6.48
C HIS A 273 14.53 -1.52 7.60
N LYS A 274 15.37 -0.61 8.12
CA LYS A 274 14.98 0.38 9.12
C LYS A 274 13.87 1.26 8.57
N LEU A 275 12.77 1.39 9.30
CA LEU A 275 11.65 2.25 8.92
C LEU A 275 11.98 3.70 9.21
N HIS A 276 11.74 4.57 8.25
CA HIS A 276 11.82 6.02 8.39
C HIS A 276 10.48 6.66 8.06
N LEU A 277 9.76 7.13 9.08
CA LEU A 277 8.50 7.87 8.94
C LEU A 277 8.77 9.39 8.96
N ARG A 278 8.17 10.13 8.03
CA ARG A 278 8.28 11.59 7.93
C ARG A 278 6.92 12.25 7.74
N THR A 279 6.77 13.47 8.21
CA THR A 279 5.60 14.30 7.89
C THR A 279 5.62 14.71 6.42
N THR A 280 4.46 14.70 5.76
CA THR A 280 4.32 15.22 4.39
C THR A 280 3.93 16.69 4.37
N ILE A 281 3.29 17.17 5.43
CA ILE A 281 2.84 18.56 5.65
C ILE A 281 3.23 19.04 7.06
N PRO A 282 3.23 20.35 7.33
CA PRO A 282 3.38 20.84 8.70
C PRO A 282 2.20 20.38 9.57
N LEU A 283 2.48 19.96 10.81
CA LEU A 283 1.45 19.55 11.78
C LEU A 283 1.50 20.46 13.00
N LYS A 284 0.34 20.78 13.56
CA LYS A 284 0.22 21.50 14.82
C LYS A 284 0.26 20.54 16.00
N LYS A 285 0.73 21.00 17.16
CA LYS A 285 0.61 20.25 18.42
C LYS A 285 -0.82 19.73 18.59
N GLY A 286 -0.95 18.44 18.91
CA GLY A 286 -2.22 17.75 19.07
C GLY A 286 -2.84 17.20 17.78
N SER A 287 -2.27 17.48 16.61
CA SER A 287 -2.75 16.88 15.34
C SER A 287 -2.52 15.38 15.33
N THR A 288 -3.52 14.62 14.88
CA THR A 288 -3.38 13.17 14.66
C THR A 288 -2.32 12.90 13.61
N ILE A 289 -1.44 11.93 13.88
CA ILE A 289 -0.44 11.45 12.92
C ILE A 289 -1.04 10.24 12.22
N THR A 290 -1.04 10.28 10.89
CA THR A 290 -1.82 9.36 10.05
C THR A 290 -1.01 8.85 8.87
N LEU A 291 -1.28 7.62 8.47
CA LEU A 291 -0.80 7.04 7.22
C LEU A 291 -1.98 6.40 6.46
N SER A 292 -1.81 6.06 5.18
CA SER A 292 -2.86 5.35 4.44
C SER A 292 -2.57 3.85 4.41
N TYR A 293 -3.52 3.03 4.87
CA TYR A 293 -3.46 1.57 4.70
C TYR A 293 -4.05 1.11 3.36
N SER A 294 -4.49 2.05 2.52
CA SER A 294 -5.10 1.77 1.21
C SER A 294 -4.42 2.61 0.13
N TYR A 295 -4.60 2.23 -1.14
CA TYR A 295 -4.10 3.02 -2.26
C TYR A 295 -4.91 4.31 -2.40
N THR A 296 -4.26 5.46 -2.21
CA THR A 296 -4.89 6.80 -2.12
C THR A 296 -5.66 7.17 -3.37
N LEU A 297 -5.22 6.74 -4.57
CA LEU A 297 -5.91 7.06 -5.82
C LEU A 297 -7.21 6.27 -6.03
N GLN A 298 -7.47 5.16 -5.34
CA GLN A 298 -8.75 4.43 -5.47
C GLN A 298 -9.94 5.28 -5.03
N GLY A 299 -11.14 4.98 -5.53
CA GLY A 299 -12.41 5.59 -5.10
C GLY A 299 -12.90 5.11 -3.73
N THR A 300 -13.88 5.81 -3.16
CA THR A 300 -14.30 5.61 -1.75
C THR A 300 -14.79 4.20 -1.47
N LEU A 301 -15.57 3.60 -2.36
CA LEU A 301 -16.06 2.21 -2.19
C LEU A 301 -14.88 1.23 -2.09
N LYS A 302 -13.97 1.25 -3.07
CA LYS A 302 -12.80 0.35 -3.11
C LYS A 302 -11.88 0.50 -1.90
N ARG A 303 -11.57 1.74 -1.49
CA ARG A 303 -10.72 1.97 -0.29
C ARG A 303 -11.37 1.42 0.97
N ARG A 304 -12.67 1.67 1.16
CA ARG A 304 -13.41 1.23 2.33
C ARG A 304 -13.56 -0.30 2.37
N ASP A 305 -13.83 -0.93 1.23
CA ASP A 305 -13.88 -2.40 1.13
C ASP A 305 -12.53 -3.01 1.49
N HIS A 306 -11.43 -2.47 0.94
CA HIS A 306 -10.09 -2.93 1.26
C HIS A 306 -9.76 -2.81 2.76
N LEU A 307 -10.12 -1.70 3.41
CA LEU A 307 -9.89 -1.50 4.85
C LEU A 307 -10.75 -2.45 5.70
N HIS A 308 -11.99 -2.70 5.28
CA HIS A 308 -12.86 -3.64 5.96
C HIS A 308 -12.34 -5.08 5.85
N GLU A 309 -11.89 -5.49 4.66
CA GLU A 309 -11.37 -6.84 4.41
C GLU A 309 -10.01 -7.08 5.07
N SER A 310 -9.11 -6.10 5.06
CA SER A 310 -7.72 -6.27 5.53
C SER A 310 -7.47 -5.80 6.96
N LYS A 311 -8.27 -4.84 7.46
CA LYS A 311 -8.10 -4.22 8.78
C LYS A 311 -9.36 -4.23 9.63
N PHE A 312 -10.45 -4.83 9.15
CA PHE A 312 -11.69 -5.06 9.90
C PHE A 312 -12.43 -3.81 10.39
N PHE A 313 -12.29 -2.68 9.70
CA PHE A 313 -13.03 -1.45 10.03
C PHE A 313 -13.50 -0.67 8.80
N TRP A 314 -14.54 0.15 8.98
CA TRP A 314 -15.06 1.06 7.95
C TRP A 314 -14.55 2.49 8.17
N CYS A 315 -13.77 3.02 7.24
CA CYS A 315 -13.21 4.38 7.36
C CYS A 315 -14.28 5.48 7.24
N THR A 316 -14.26 6.41 8.20
CA THR A 316 -15.16 7.57 8.26
C THR A 316 -14.43 8.92 8.21
N CYS A 317 -13.24 8.96 7.60
CA CYS A 317 -12.48 10.20 7.42
C CYS A 317 -13.27 11.23 6.56
N ASN A 318 -12.83 12.49 6.55
CA ASN A 318 -13.50 13.57 5.83
C ASN A 318 -13.65 13.27 4.33
N ARG A 319 -12.66 12.60 3.73
CA ARG A 319 -12.73 12.20 2.32
C ARG A 319 -13.80 11.14 2.07
N CYS A 320 -13.91 10.12 2.93
CA CYS A 320 -14.93 9.08 2.79
C CYS A 320 -16.35 9.59 3.06
N LYS A 321 -16.49 10.62 3.91
CA LYS A 321 -17.78 11.27 4.20
C LYS A 321 -18.31 12.09 3.03
N ASP A 322 -17.41 12.68 2.23
CA ASP A 322 -17.79 13.56 1.13
C ASP A 322 -18.05 12.75 -0.17
N PRO A 323 -19.28 12.75 -0.73
CA PRO A 323 -19.58 12.08 -2.00
C PRO A 323 -18.80 12.62 -3.21
N THR A 324 -18.22 13.81 -3.11
CA THR A 324 -17.33 14.38 -4.14
C THR A 324 -15.86 14.09 -3.86
N GLU A 325 -15.53 13.42 -2.76
CA GLU A 325 -14.17 13.14 -2.30
C GLU A 325 -13.31 14.41 -2.22
N LEU A 326 -13.72 15.36 -1.38
CA LEU A 326 -13.06 16.65 -1.19
C LEU A 326 -13.09 17.52 -2.47
N GLY A 327 -14.20 17.46 -3.22
CA GLY A 327 -14.38 18.19 -4.47
C GLY A 327 -13.55 17.67 -5.67
N THR A 328 -12.79 16.58 -5.50
CA THR A 328 -11.96 16.02 -6.58
C THR A 328 -12.76 15.26 -7.63
N HIS A 329 -13.95 14.80 -7.26
CA HIS A 329 -14.84 13.97 -8.08
C HIS A 329 -14.23 12.61 -8.47
N ALA A 330 -13.39 12.04 -7.60
CA ALA A 330 -12.65 10.80 -7.89
C ALA A 330 -13.52 9.53 -7.96
N SER A 331 -14.76 9.56 -7.48
CA SER A 331 -15.73 8.48 -7.67
C SER A 331 -16.96 8.92 -8.47
N THR A 332 -16.94 10.09 -9.13
CA THR A 332 -18.11 10.66 -9.81
C THR A 332 -18.36 10.07 -11.20
N LEU A 333 -19.61 9.72 -11.49
CA LEU A 333 -20.06 9.33 -12.83
C LEU A 333 -20.84 10.46 -13.51
N LEU A 334 -20.84 10.47 -14.84
CA LEU A 334 -21.62 11.40 -15.66
C LEU A 334 -23.04 10.87 -15.86
N CYS A 335 -24.03 11.76 -15.79
CA CYS A 335 -25.43 11.39 -15.93
C CYS A 335 -25.80 11.15 -17.41
N PRO A 336 -26.37 9.98 -17.76
CA PRO A 336 -26.79 9.70 -19.14
C PRO A 336 -28.13 10.37 -19.52
N LYS A 337 -28.80 11.05 -18.58
CA LYS A 337 -30.13 11.64 -18.78
C LYS A 337 -30.15 13.16 -18.86
N CYS A 338 -29.07 13.85 -18.49
CA CYS A 338 -29.01 15.30 -18.56
C CYS A 338 -27.59 15.82 -18.77
N THR A 339 -27.47 16.94 -19.47
CA THR A 339 -26.18 17.59 -19.74
C THR A 339 -25.52 18.08 -18.45
N ASN A 340 -24.23 17.79 -18.29
CA ASN A 340 -23.42 18.21 -17.14
C ASN A 340 -24.00 17.77 -15.78
N GLY A 341 -24.75 16.67 -15.74
CA GLY A 341 -25.22 16.06 -14.49
C GLY A 341 -24.19 15.11 -13.92
N PHE A 342 -24.00 15.14 -12.61
CA PHE A 342 -23.13 14.22 -11.88
C PHE A 342 -23.94 13.26 -11.04
N ILE A 343 -23.62 11.98 -11.15
CA ILE A 343 -24.16 10.90 -10.33
C ILE A 343 -23.17 10.68 -9.17
N LEU A 344 -23.68 10.80 -7.95
CA LEU A 344 -22.93 10.68 -6.70
C LEU A 344 -23.65 9.73 -5.74
N SER A 345 -22.93 9.14 -4.80
CA SER A 345 -23.56 8.37 -3.72
C SER A 345 -24.52 9.26 -2.93
N THR A 346 -25.65 8.67 -2.51
CA THR A 346 -26.60 9.33 -1.60
C THR A 346 -26.16 9.28 -0.14
N ASP A 347 -25.32 8.30 0.21
CA ASP A 347 -24.66 8.16 1.51
C ASP A 347 -23.31 7.47 1.29
N SER A 348 -22.22 8.24 1.31
CA SER A 348 -20.87 7.74 1.01
C SER A 348 -20.30 6.79 2.07
N LEU A 349 -20.87 6.78 3.27
CA LEU A 349 -20.47 5.87 4.34
C LEU A 349 -21.26 4.56 4.34
N ASN A 350 -22.22 4.41 3.44
CA ASN A 350 -22.99 3.19 3.27
C ASN A 350 -22.62 2.53 1.94
N GLN A 351 -21.99 1.36 2.02
CA GLN A 351 -21.52 0.57 0.88
C GLN A 351 -22.65 0.19 -0.10
N ASP A 352 -23.89 0.08 0.39
CA ASP A 352 -25.06 -0.31 -0.38
C ASP A 352 -25.91 0.88 -0.86
N ALA A 353 -25.50 2.12 -0.55
CA ALA A 353 -26.28 3.31 -0.86
C ALA A 353 -26.57 3.46 -2.36
N ASP A 354 -27.76 3.97 -2.66
CA ASP A 354 -28.12 4.37 -4.01
C ASP A 354 -27.28 5.56 -4.46
N TRP A 355 -27.17 5.71 -5.78
CA TRP A 355 -26.47 6.80 -6.43
C TRP A 355 -27.46 7.64 -7.22
N LYS A 356 -27.38 8.96 -7.11
CA LYS A 356 -28.35 9.89 -7.72
C LYS A 356 -27.68 11.02 -8.45
N CYS A 357 -28.28 11.41 -9.57
CA CYS A 357 -27.90 12.63 -10.26
C CYS A 357 -28.24 13.86 -9.40
N LYS A 358 -27.32 14.83 -9.31
CA LYS A 358 -27.59 16.09 -8.61
C LYS A 358 -28.46 17.10 -9.40
N LYS A 359 -28.76 16.82 -10.68
CA LYS A 359 -29.51 17.74 -11.57
C LYS A 359 -30.85 17.23 -12.07
N CYS A 360 -31.07 15.91 -12.09
CA CYS A 360 -32.32 15.32 -12.55
C CYS A 360 -32.70 14.13 -11.65
N CYS A 361 -33.85 13.50 -11.92
CA CYS A 361 -34.36 12.37 -11.14
C CYS A 361 -33.65 11.02 -11.40
N TYR A 362 -32.60 10.99 -12.23
CA TYR A 362 -31.90 9.75 -12.53
C TYR A 362 -31.22 9.17 -11.29
N ALA A 363 -31.47 7.90 -11.01
CA ALA A 363 -30.94 7.15 -9.88
C ALA A 363 -30.49 5.76 -10.34
N VAL A 364 -29.49 5.21 -9.66
CA VAL A 364 -28.90 3.90 -9.91
C VAL A 364 -28.62 3.23 -8.56
N SER A 365 -28.89 1.94 -8.43
CA SER A 365 -28.59 1.23 -7.18
C SER A 365 -27.08 1.09 -6.94
N GLY A 366 -26.64 1.06 -5.67
CA GLY A 366 -25.24 0.83 -5.31
C GLY A 366 -24.67 -0.45 -5.93
N LYS A 367 -25.46 -1.54 -5.91
CA LYS A 367 -25.10 -2.81 -6.56
C LYS A 367 -24.83 -2.67 -8.07
N SER A 368 -25.64 -1.89 -8.78
CA SER A 368 -25.42 -1.65 -10.21
C SER A 368 -24.16 -0.81 -10.47
N ILE A 369 -23.84 0.12 -9.58
CA ILE A 369 -22.59 0.89 -9.64
C ILE A 369 -21.39 -0.01 -9.41
N LEU A 370 -21.42 -0.89 -8.41
CA LEU A 370 -20.33 -1.85 -8.16
C LEU A 370 -20.06 -2.74 -9.38
N ILE A 371 -21.11 -3.35 -9.96
CA ILE A 371 -20.97 -4.18 -11.18
C ILE A 371 -20.37 -3.39 -12.35
N LEU A 372 -20.77 -2.13 -12.52
CA LEU A 372 -20.20 -1.27 -13.54
C LEU A 372 -18.72 -1.00 -13.26
N LEU A 373 -18.37 -0.57 -12.04
CA LEU A 373 -17.00 -0.24 -11.67
C LEU A 373 -16.07 -1.45 -11.76
N ASP A 374 -16.52 -2.64 -11.35
CA ASP A 374 -15.76 -3.88 -11.48
C ASP A 374 -15.49 -4.19 -12.95
N ARG A 375 -16.50 -4.11 -13.81
CA ARG A 375 -16.30 -4.30 -15.26
C ARG A 375 -15.31 -3.29 -15.85
N LEU A 376 -15.43 -2.00 -15.50
CA LEU A 376 -14.55 -0.95 -16.01
C LEU A 376 -13.11 -1.11 -15.51
N PHE A 377 -12.95 -1.64 -14.30
CA PHE A 377 -11.67 -1.99 -13.71
C PHE A 377 -11.06 -3.20 -14.42
N ASP A 378 -11.83 -4.27 -14.63
CA ASP A 378 -11.38 -5.46 -15.39
C ASP A 378 -10.92 -5.08 -16.80
N GLU A 379 -11.66 -4.20 -17.49
CA GLU A 379 -11.26 -3.69 -18.82
C GLU A 379 -9.97 -2.85 -18.77
N LEU A 380 -9.66 -2.20 -17.64
CA LEU A 380 -8.40 -1.45 -17.44
C LEU A 380 -7.23 -2.39 -17.11
N GLU A 381 -7.44 -3.44 -16.31
CA GLU A 381 -6.39 -4.38 -15.90
C GLU A 381 -5.86 -5.22 -17.06
N VAL A 382 -6.68 -5.51 -18.07
CA VAL A 382 -6.28 -6.35 -19.21
C VAL A 382 -5.62 -5.57 -20.35
N LEU A 383 -5.45 -4.24 -20.23
CA LEU A 383 -4.74 -3.45 -21.23
C LEU A 383 -3.27 -3.86 -21.29
N ASP A 384 -2.64 -3.76 -22.47
CA ASP A 384 -1.21 -3.97 -22.57
C ASP A 384 -0.48 -2.87 -21.75
N PRO A 385 0.28 -3.23 -20.71
CA PRO A 385 0.94 -2.26 -19.84
C PRO A 385 1.95 -1.36 -20.57
N ASN A 386 2.38 -1.74 -21.78
CA ASN A 386 3.29 -0.94 -22.61
C ASN A 386 2.58 -0.18 -23.75
N SER A 387 1.27 -0.36 -23.93
CA SER A 387 0.51 0.26 -25.04
C SER A 387 -0.07 1.61 -24.66
N ILE A 388 0.56 2.70 -25.10
CA ILE A 388 0.02 4.07 -24.99
C ILE A 388 -1.36 4.17 -25.65
N LYS A 389 -1.54 3.50 -26.80
CA LYS A 389 -2.78 3.53 -27.57
C LYS A 389 -3.95 2.97 -26.77
N ASP A 390 -3.75 1.83 -26.09
CA ASP A 390 -4.79 1.15 -25.33
C ASP A 390 -5.33 2.05 -24.22
N TYR A 391 -4.45 2.71 -23.47
CA TYR A 391 -4.85 3.66 -22.43
C TYR A 391 -5.54 4.91 -23.00
N GLU A 392 -5.07 5.49 -24.11
CA GLU A 392 -5.74 6.64 -24.75
C GLU A 392 -7.15 6.26 -25.25
N GLU A 393 -7.31 5.07 -25.82
CA GLU A 393 -8.62 4.55 -26.24
C GLU A 393 -9.55 4.31 -25.05
N TYR A 394 -9.03 3.80 -23.93
CA TYR A 394 -9.79 3.66 -22.68
C TYR A 394 -10.31 5.00 -22.19
N LEU A 395 -9.45 6.03 -22.10
CA LEU A 395 -9.85 7.38 -21.70
C LEU A 395 -10.94 7.94 -22.61
N LYS A 396 -10.78 7.80 -23.93
CA LYS A 396 -11.77 8.28 -24.90
C LYS A 396 -13.11 7.55 -24.78
N ARG A 397 -13.08 6.23 -24.59
CA ARG A 397 -14.29 5.38 -24.47
C ARG A 397 -15.15 5.78 -23.28
N TYR A 398 -14.52 6.11 -22.14
CA TYR A 398 -15.23 6.39 -20.90
C TYR A 398 -15.36 7.86 -20.54
N ALA A 399 -14.90 8.79 -21.40
CA ALA A 399 -15.02 10.23 -21.20
C ALA A 399 -16.46 10.74 -21.02
N ASN A 400 -17.46 10.01 -21.55
CA ASN A 400 -18.89 10.34 -21.40
C ASN A 400 -19.60 9.56 -20.28
N VAL A 401 -18.87 8.69 -19.57
CA VAL A 401 -19.41 7.82 -18.50
C VAL A 401 -18.82 8.24 -17.15
N LEU A 402 -17.53 8.52 -17.10
CA LEU A 402 -16.77 8.83 -15.90
C LEU A 402 -16.37 10.30 -15.91
N HIS A 403 -16.35 10.92 -14.71
CA HIS A 403 -15.75 12.24 -14.58
C HIS A 403 -14.25 12.17 -14.98
N GLN A 404 -13.69 13.27 -15.51
CA GLN A 404 -12.28 13.29 -15.96
C GLN A 404 -11.26 12.97 -14.85
N ASN A 405 -11.65 13.17 -13.59
CA ASN A 405 -10.87 12.87 -12.40
C ASN A 405 -11.31 11.56 -11.72
N HIS A 406 -12.22 10.78 -12.31
CA HIS A 406 -12.60 9.49 -11.74
C HIS A 406 -11.37 8.59 -11.61
N TYR A 407 -11.27 7.81 -10.53
CA TYR A 407 -10.04 7.08 -10.21
C TYR A 407 -9.56 6.15 -11.33
N LEU A 408 -10.47 5.48 -12.06
CA LEU A 408 -10.11 4.67 -13.23
C LEU A 408 -9.50 5.51 -14.38
N MET A 409 -9.99 6.74 -14.58
CA MET A 409 -9.42 7.67 -15.54
C MET A 409 -8.04 8.16 -15.08
N LEU A 410 -7.90 8.43 -13.77
CA LEU A 410 -6.61 8.80 -13.18
C LEU A 410 -5.59 7.66 -13.26
N SER A 411 -6.00 6.41 -13.04
CA SER A 411 -5.13 5.23 -13.17
C SER A 411 -4.59 5.10 -14.61
N ALA A 412 -5.44 5.25 -15.63
CA ALA A 412 -4.99 5.27 -17.02
C ALA A 412 -4.06 6.45 -17.33
N LYS A 413 -4.37 7.66 -16.83
CA LYS A 413 -3.49 8.84 -16.97
C LYS A 413 -2.14 8.63 -16.28
N HIS A 414 -2.12 7.99 -15.11
CA HIS A 414 -0.90 7.69 -14.37
C HIS A 414 0.03 6.76 -15.17
N SER A 415 -0.51 5.69 -15.77
CA SER A 415 0.26 4.83 -16.69
C SER A 415 0.80 5.62 -17.89
N LEU A 416 -0.04 6.43 -18.55
CA LEU A 416 0.36 7.25 -19.68
C LEU A 416 1.47 8.26 -19.34
N CYS A 417 1.43 8.87 -18.17
CA CYS A 417 2.47 9.79 -17.70
C CYS A 417 3.84 9.13 -17.61
N GLN A 418 3.91 7.84 -17.29
CA GLN A 418 5.17 7.10 -17.19
C GLN A 418 5.62 6.50 -18.53
N LEU A 419 4.69 6.16 -19.42
CA LEU A 419 5.02 5.58 -20.75
C LEU A 419 5.44 6.64 -21.76
N ILE A 420 4.65 7.72 -21.91
CA ILE A 420 4.91 8.76 -22.91
C ILE A 420 6.23 9.45 -22.54
N GLY A 421 7.19 9.49 -23.46
CA GLY A 421 8.51 10.08 -23.23
C GLY A 421 9.59 9.09 -22.80
N ARG A 422 9.24 7.82 -22.56
CA ARG A 422 10.16 6.76 -22.11
C ARG A 422 10.15 5.50 -22.98
N SER A 423 9.03 5.16 -23.61
CA SER A 423 8.89 3.97 -24.45
C SER A 423 9.45 4.17 -25.87
N ASP A 424 9.92 3.09 -26.49
CA ASP A 424 10.40 3.09 -27.88
C ASP A 424 9.33 3.63 -28.85
N GLY A 425 9.72 4.54 -29.75
CA GLY A 425 8.81 5.24 -30.66
C GLY A 425 7.98 6.36 -30.01
N PHE A 426 8.13 6.54 -28.71
CA PHE A 426 7.53 7.63 -27.93
C PHE A 426 8.56 8.26 -26.98
N LEU A 427 9.86 8.22 -27.33
CA LEU A 427 10.88 8.89 -26.52
C LEU A 427 10.64 10.39 -26.52
N ILE A 428 11.04 11.08 -25.44
CA ILE A 428 10.67 12.49 -25.22
C ILE A 428 11.04 13.42 -26.39
N ASN A 429 12.16 13.14 -27.06
CA ASN A 429 12.66 13.87 -28.22
C ASN A 429 11.91 13.55 -29.52
N GLU A 430 11.26 12.40 -29.61
CA GLU A 430 10.49 11.91 -30.77
C GLU A 430 9.04 12.43 -30.76
N LEU A 431 8.51 12.80 -29.60
CA LEU A 431 7.12 13.25 -29.45
C LEU A 431 6.83 14.51 -30.27
N ASN A 432 5.66 14.60 -30.89
CA ASN A 432 5.17 15.84 -31.48
C ASN A 432 4.54 16.79 -30.43
N LEU A 433 4.26 18.04 -30.81
CA LEU A 433 3.73 19.05 -29.89
C LEU A 433 2.41 18.61 -29.22
N SER A 434 1.50 17.96 -29.97
CA SER A 434 0.22 17.50 -29.42
C SER A 434 0.39 16.39 -28.38
N GLN A 435 1.42 15.53 -28.54
CA GLN A 435 1.72 14.46 -27.58
C GLN A 435 2.36 15.03 -26.32
N LEU A 436 3.26 16.01 -26.46
CA LEU A 436 3.85 16.71 -25.32
C LEU A 436 2.78 17.43 -24.50
N GLN A 437 1.87 18.16 -25.16
CA GLN A 437 0.75 18.84 -24.52
C GLN A 437 -0.20 17.86 -23.81
N ARG A 438 -0.45 16.68 -24.41
CA ARG A 438 -1.23 15.62 -23.76
C ARG A 438 -0.55 15.09 -22.50
N LYS A 439 0.75 14.79 -22.55
CA LYS A 439 1.53 14.37 -21.36
C LYS A 439 1.47 15.44 -20.27
N GLU A 440 1.66 16.71 -20.62
CA GLU A 440 1.52 17.83 -19.67
C GLU A 440 0.13 17.86 -19.03
N GLN A 441 -0.94 17.76 -19.84
CA GLN A 441 -2.31 17.76 -19.34
C GLN A 441 -2.58 16.60 -18.37
N TYR A 442 -2.15 15.39 -18.71
CA TYR A 442 -2.29 14.23 -17.80
C TYR A 442 -1.58 14.46 -16.47
N CYS A 443 -0.37 15.05 -16.48
CA CYS A 443 0.34 15.40 -15.25
C CYS A 443 -0.42 16.46 -14.43
N ARG A 444 -0.98 17.49 -15.08
CA ARG A 444 -1.76 18.54 -14.41
C ARG A 444 -3.03 17.97 -13.78
N ASP A 445 -3.75 17.10 -14.48
CA ASP A 445 -4.96 16.43 -13.99
C ASP A 445 -4.65 15.57 -12.75
N LEU A 446 -3.56 14.80 -12.80
CA LEU A 446 -3.12 13.99 -11.66
C LEU A 446 -2.73 14.86 -10.48
N LEU A 447 -1.89 15.88 -10.69
CA LEU A 447 -1.46 16.79 -9.62
C LEU A 447 -2.64 17.50 -8.95
N ALA A 448 -3.68 17.88 -9.70
CA ALA A 448 -4.86 18.51 -9.13
C ALA A 448 -5.54 17.63 -8.07
N VAL A 449 -5.57 16.30 -8.28
CA VAL A 449 -6.16 15.34 -7.35
C VAL A 449 -5.18 14.92 -6.25
N VAL A 450 -3.92 14.63 -6.62
CA VAL A 450 -2.87 14.19 -5.68
C VAL A 450 -2.54 15.27 -4.65
N ASN A 451 -2.56 16.56 -5.03
CA ASN A 451 -2.38 17.65 -4.07
C ASN A 451 -3.48 17.72 -3.00
N VAL A 452 -4.64 17.09 -3.23
CA VAL A 452 -5.71 16.97 -2.24
C VAL A 452 -5.55 15.68 -1.43
N PHE A 453 -5.31 14.53 -2.08
CA PHE A 453 -5.27 13.23 -1.40
C PHE A 453 -3.99 12.98 -0.59
N GLU A 454 -2.85 13.44 -1.05
CA GLU A 454 -1.56 13.21 -0.40
C GLU A 454 -0.70 14.48 -0.51
N PRO A 455 -1.09 15.55 0.22
CA PRO A 455 -0.45 16.85 0.09
C PRO A 455 1.02 16.84 0.54
N GLY A 456 1.80 17.77 -0.01
CA GLY A 456 3.15 18.06 0.46
C GLY A 456 4.20 17.09 -0.06
N MET A 457 4.97 16.43 0.83
CA MET A 457 6.07 15.54 0.45
C MET A 457 5.63 14.10 0.17
N SER A 458 4.75 13.91 -0.80
CA SER A 458 4.32 12.57 -1.21
C SER A 458 5.06 12.08 -2.45
N ARG A 459 5.42 10.79 -2.46
CA ARG A 459 6.20 10.15 -3.54
C ARG A 459 5.59 10.39 -4.91
N LEU A 460 4.28 10.13 -5.05
CA LEU A 460 3.56 10.27 -6.31
C LEU A 460 3.63 11.71 -6.85
N ARG A 461 3.50 12.71 -5.97
CA ARG A 461 3.62 14.12 -6.37
C ARG A 461 5.01 14.43 -6.93
N GLY A 462 6.07 13.93 -6.28
CA GLY A 462 7.45 14.11 -6.74
C GLY A 462 7.70 13.49 -8.11
N ILE A 463 7.13 12.30 -8.36
CA ILE A 463 7.17 11.61 -9.66
C ILE A 463 6.45 12.43 -10.73
N ILE A 464 5.21 12.87 -10.48
CA ILE A 464 4.44 13.62 -11.48
C ILE A 464 5.10 14.98 -11.77
N CYS A 465 5.67 15.66 -10.78
CA CYS A 465 6.43 16.89 -10.99
C CYS A 465 7.62 16.65 -11.94
N TYR A 466 8.33 15.53 -11.80
CA TYR A 466 9.40 15.15 -12.73
C TYR A 466 8.85 14.87 -14.13
N GLU A 467 7.80 14.08 -14.27
CA GLU A 467 7.26 13.76 -15.60
C GLU A 467 6.75 15.01 -16.34
N MET A 468 6.14 15.93 -15.60
CA MET A 468 5.62 17.18 -16.14
C MET A 468 6.73 18.11 -16.63
N HIS A 469 7.83 18.25 -15.88
CA HIS A 469 8.93 19.13 -16.26
C HIS A 469 9.51 18.76 -17.63
N ALA A 470 9.66 17.46 -17.90
CA ALA A 470 10.28 16.95 -19.13
C ALA A 470 9.45 17.35 -20.37
N ALA A 471 8.13 17.18 -20.29
CA ALA A 471 7.21 17.58 -21.36
C ALA A 471 7.26 19.10 -21.59
N MET A 472 7.15 19.88 -20.50
CA MET A 472 7.18 21.34 -20.58
C MET A 472 8.50 21.87 -21.14
N MET A 473 9.64 21.30 -20.74
CA MET A 473 10.96 21.71 -21.20
C MET A 473 11.09 21.54 -22.73
N MET A 474 10.61 20.41 -23.26
CA MET A 474 10.58 20.18 -24.72
C MET A 474 9.65 21.14 -25.46
N ILE A 475 8.46 21.43 -24.91
CA ILE A 475 7.52 22.39 -25.50
C ILE A 475 8.17 23.76 -25.62
N ILE A 476 8.68 24.31 -24.51
CA ILE A 476 9.22 25.68 -24.51
C ILE A 476 10.47 25.81 -25.36
N THR A 477 11.29 24.76 -25.45
CA THR A 477 12.51 24.75 -26.26
C THR A 477 12.16 24.88 -27.74
N ARG A 478 11.21 24.06 -28.21
CA ARG A 478 10.73 24.11 -29.60
C ARG A 478 10.00 25.40 -29.93
N GLU A 479 9.19 25.91 -29.00
CA GLU A 479 8.51 27.19 -29.17
C GLU A 479 9.51 28.35 -29.32
N PHE A 480 10.60 28.33 -28.56
CA PHE A 480 11.65 29.35 -28.63
C PHE A 480 12.49 29.22 -29.90
N GLU A 481 12.91 28.00 -30.27
CA GLU A 481 13.62 27.72 -31.53
C GLU A 481 12.81 28.16 -32.76
N ASN A 482 11.50 27.91 -32.74
CA ASN A 482 10.57 28.35 -33.78
C ASN A 482 10.17 29.83 -33.68
N ARG A 483 10.74 30.60 -32.75
CA ARG A 483 10.46 32.03 -32.51
C ARG A 483 8.98 32.35 -32.24
N THR A 484 8.23 31.38 -31.71
CA THR A 484 6.83 31.58 -31.30
C THR A 484 6.72 32.26 -29.94
N ILE A 485 7.77 32.16 -29.12
CA ILE A 485 7.91 32.88 -27.86
C ILE A 485 9.22 33.68 -27.84
N ASN A 486 9.23 34.79 -27.10
CA ASN A 486 10.42 35.61 -26.88
C ASN A 486 11.16 35.22 -25.58
N SER A 487 12.35 35.80 -25.36
CA SER A 487 13.19 35.51 -24.19
C SER A 487 12.51 35.79 -22.84
N ASN A 488 11.61 36.78 -22.77
CA ASN A 488 10.88 37.09 -21.54
C ASN A 488 9.84 36.02 -21.23
N GLN A 489 9.10 35.57 -22.25
CA GLN A 489 8.15 34.46 -22.13
C GLN A 489 8.85 33.15 -21.76
N LEU A 490 9.98 32.86 -22.41
CA LEU A 490 10.83 31.71 -22.09
C LEU A 490 11.24 31.73 -20.61
N ARG A 491 11.80 32.86 -20.14
CA ARG A 491 12.22 33.01 -18.73
C ARG A 491 11.06 32.84 -17.76
N SER A 492 9.88 33.36 -18.09
CA SER A 492 8.69 33.19 -17.26
C SER A 492 8.24 31.74 -17.15
N ARG A 493 8.25 30.97 -18.26
CA ARG A 493 7.85 29.55 -18.25
C ARG A 493 8.91 28.65 -17.61
N LEU A 494 10.19 28.98 -17.75
CA LEU A 494 11.29 28.27 -17.07
C LEU A 494 11.17 28.32 -15.53
N LYS A 495 10.61 29.39 -14.95
CA LYS A 495 10.37 29.47 -13.50
C LYS A 495 9.43 28.37 -13.00
N GLU A 496 8.40 28.01 -13.78
CA GLU A 496 7.49 26.91 -13.42
C GLU A 496 8.24 25.56 -13.45
N ILE A 497 9.06 25.34 -14.48
CA ILE A 497 9.89 24.12 -14.60
C ILE A 497 10.88 24.00 -13.45
N VAL A 498 11.57 25.09 -13.10
CA VAL A 498 12.50 25.13 -11.96
C VAL A 498 11.76 24.78 -10.66
N LYS A 499 10.54 25.31 -10.46
CA LYS A 499 9.71 24.95 -9.30
C LYS A 499 9.36 23.46 -9.27
N LEU A 500 8.96 22.87 -10.41
CA LEU A 500 8.64 21.45 -10.52
C LEU A 500 9.86 20.57 -10.21
N LEU A 501 11.04 20.94 -10.73
CA LEU A 501 12.29 20.24 -10.48
C LEU A 501 12.72 20.31 -9.01
N HIS A 502 12.57 21.47 -8.36
CA HIS A 502 12.84 21.60 -6.92
C HIS A 502 11.90 20.72 -6.10
N GLU A 503 10.59 20.76 -6.37
CA GLU A 503 9.62 19.91 -5.67
C GLU A 503 9.92 18.42 -5.89
N SER A 504 10.22 18.01 -7.13
CA SER A 504 10.61 16.64 -7.43
C SER A 504 11.87 16.22 -6.68
N ASN A 505 12.93 17.02 -6.72
CA ASN A 505 14.17 16.74 -6.01
C ASN A 505 13.96 16.66 -4.49
N ASP A 506 13.29 17.63 -3.90
CA ASP A 506 13.10 17.71 -2.45
C ASP A 506 12.28 16.54 -1.90
N ILE A 507 11.30 16.07 -2.68
CA ILE A 507 10.46 14.94 -2.31
C ILE A 507 11.19 13.62 -2.52
N LEU A 508 11.83 13.42 -3.68
CA LEU A 508 12.33 12.09 -4.05
C LEU A 508 13.74 11.80 -3.51
N LYS A 509 14.47 12.82 -3.01
CA LYS A 509 15.81 12.61 -2.43
C LYS A 509 15.83 11.78 -1.14
N ILE A 510 14.68 11.59 -0.51
CA ILE A 510 14.54 10.75 0.71
C ILE A 510 14.21 9.29 0.39
N GLU A 511 13.95 8.97 -0.88
CA GLU A 511 13.67 7.62 -1.33
C GLU A 511 14.94 6.76 -1.25
N PRO A 512 14.81 5.43 -1.09
CA PRO A 512 15.96 4.57 -0.85
C PRO A 512 16.97 4.62 -2.00
N ILE A 513 18.27 4.61 -1.68
CA ILE A 513 19.35 4.63 -2.68
C ILE A 513 19.21 3.40 -3.59
N GLY A 514 19.25 3.63 -4.91
CA GLY A 514 19.07 2.58 -5.92
C GLY A 514 17.62 2.40 -6.38
N SER A 515 16.65 3.09 -5.77
CA SER A 515 15.29 3.18 -6.31
C SER A 515 15.23 4.03 -7.58
N PRO A 516 14.24 3.79 -8.47
CA PRO A 516 13.94 4.67 -9.59
C PRO A 516 13.69 6.12 -9.16
N GLU A 517 12.98 6.31 -8.05
CA GLU A 517 12.62 7.61 -7.50
C GLU A 517 13.84 8.39 -7.02
N TYR A 518 14.75 7.74 -6.28
CA TYR A 518 16.01 8.36 -5.88
C TYR A 518 16.83 8.80 -7.11
N SER A 519 16.85 7.96 -8.16
CA SER A 519 17.52 8.28 -9.42
C SER A 519 16.89 9.49 -10.12
N MET A 520 15.55 9.61 -10.10
CA MET A 520 14.84 10.81 -10.59
C MET A 520 15.22 12.06 -9.80
N SER A 521 15.41 11.94 -8.47
CA SER A 521 15.87 13.06 -7.64
C SER A 521 17.25 13.58 -8.07
N LEU A 522 18.19 12.67 -8.40
CA LEU A 522 19.52 13.04 -8.87
C LEU A 522 19.46 13.70 -10.24
N ALA A 523 18.64 13.16 -11.16
CA ALA A 523 18.43 13.76 -12.47
C ALA A 523 17.80 15.16 -12.38
N ALA A 524 16.85 15.36 -11.47
CA ALA A 524 16.27 16.67 -11.21
C ALA A 524 17.32 17.67 -10.67
N GLN A 525 18.20 17.21 -9.77
CA GLN A 525 19.29 18.02 -9.25
C GLN A 525 20.28 18.44 -10.35
N ASP A 526 20.65 17.52 -11.23
CA ASP A 526 21.53 17.79 -12.36
C ASP A 526 20.91 18.78 -13.36
N ALA A 527 19.61 18.62 -13.66
CA ALA A 527 18.86 19.56 -14.49
C ALA A 527 18.88 20.98 -13.90
N LEU A 528 18.61 21.12 -12.59
CA LEU A 528 18.68 22.41 -11.89
C LEU A 528 20.07 23.06 -11.98
N LYS A 529 21.14 22.27 -11.82
CA LYS A 529 22.52 22.77 -11.96
C LYS A 529 22.80 23.30 -13.37
N LYS A 530 22.34 22.59 -14.40
CA LYS A 530 22.51 22.99 -15.81
C LYS A 530 21.70 24.24 -16.18
N MET A 531 20.55 24.44 -15.55
CA MET A 531 19.70 25.62 -15.77
C MET A 531 20.29 26.91 -15.17
N GLY A 532 21.12 26.81 -14.12
CA GLY A 532 21.70 27.96 -13.43
C GLY A 532 20.66 28.78 -12.65
N ASN A 533 21.02 30.00 -12.25
CA ASN A 533 20.13 30.91 -11.51
C ASN A 533 19.19 31.64 -12.49
N ILE A 534 18.01 31.06 -12.76
CA ILE A 534 16.98 31.61 -13.66
C ILE A 534 16.05 32.62 -12.96
#